data_AF-A0A7C5GJL8-F1
#
_entry.id   AF-A0A7C5GJL8-F1
#
_cell.length_a   1.000
_cell.length_b   1.000
_cell.length_c   1.000
_cell.angle_alpha   90.00
_cell.angle_beta   90.00
_cell.angle_gamma   90.00
#
_symmetry.space_group_name_H-M   'P 1'
#
loop_
_entity.id
_entity.type
_entity.pdbx_description
1 polymer ?
#
loop_
_entity_poly.entity_id
_entity_poly.type
_entity_poly.pdbx_seq_one_letter_code
_entity_poly.pdbx_strand_id
1 'polypeptide(L)' 'MAARKTSKKSVASPNAPKEYLLNFYREMLLIRRFEEKAGQLYGMGLVGAFCHLYIGQGAI' A
#
# COMPACT_ATOMS: atom_id res chain seq x y z
N MET A 1 -31.25 -4.16 -23.71
CA MET A 1 -29.93 -4.69 -23.29
C MET A 1 -28.87 -3.62 -23.55
N ALA A 2 -28.47 -2.87 -22.54
CA ALA A 2 -27.48 -1.81 -22.69
C ALA A 2 -26.05 -2.39 -22.61
N ALA A 3 -25.26 -2.17 -23.66
CA ALA A 3 -23.89 -2.66 -23.77
C ALA A 3 -22.98 -1.99 -22.72
N ARG A 4 -22.40 -2.81 -21.84
CA ARG A 4 -21.43 -2.39 -20.81
C ARG A 4 -20.11 -2.03 -21.49
N LYS A 5 -19.80 -0.72 -21.59
CA LYS A 5 -18.47 -0.25 -22.03
C LYS A 5 -17.43 -0.67 -20.99
N THR A 6 -16.55 -1.58 -21.37
CA THR A 6 -15.37 -1.95 -20.59
C THR A 6 -14.32 -0.86 -20.73
N SER A 7 -14.05 -0.10 -19.67
CA SER A 7 -12.90 0.80 -19.63
C SER A 7 -11.64 -0.06 -19.67
N LYS A 8 -10.90 -0.03 -20.78
CA LYS A 8 -9.57 -0.66 -20.88
C LYS A 8 -8.67 -0.08 -19.78
N LYS A 9 -8.34 -0.89 -18.77
CA LYS A 9 -7.28 -0.61 -17.80
C LYS A 9 -5.97 -0.60 -18.58
N SER A 10 -5.34 0.56 -18.73
CA SER A 10 -4.05 0.69 -19.39
C SER A 10 -3.03 -0.09 -18.56
N VAL A 11 -2.60 -1.24 -19.10
CA VAL A 11 -1.47 -1.99 -18.58
C VAL A 11 -0.25 -1.08 -18.70
N ALA A 12 0.42 -0.84 -17.58
CA ALA A 12 1.53 0.09 -17.48
C ALA A 12 2.58 -0.20 -18.57
N SER A 13 3.01 0.85 -19.27
CA SER A 13 4.17 0.76 -20.16
C SER A 13 5.39 0.29 -19.35
N PRO A 14 6.30 -0.50 -19.95
CA PRO A 14 7.50 -1.00 -19.27
C PRO A 14 8.47 0.09 -18.78
N ASN A 15 8.23 1.36 -19.16
CA ASN A 15 8.92 2.55 -18.64
C ASN A 15 7.91 3.45 -17.91
N ALA A 16 7.56 3.12 -16.67
CA ALA A 16 6.92 4.09 -15.79
C ALA A 16 7.92 5.25 -15.51
N PRO A 17 7.47 6.51 -15.50
CA PRO A 17 8.37 7.63 -15.23
C PRO A 17 9.04 7.47 -13.86
N LYS A 18 10.34 7.77 -13.78
CA LYS A 18 11.16 7.59 -12.56
C LYS A 18 10.52 8.20 -11.32
N GLU A 19 9.93 9.39 -11.45
CA GLU A 19 9.24 10.06 -10.34
C GLU A 19 8.04 9.28 -9.82
N TYR A 20 7.30 8.61 -10.72
CA TYR A 20 6.16 7.77 -10.38
C TYR A 20 6.62 6.54 -9.57
N LEU A 21 7.72 5.90 -10.00
CA LEU A 21 8.32 4.78 -9.27
C LEU A 21 8.88 5.19 -7.91
N LEU A 22 9.51 6.37 -7.82
CA LEU A 22 10.02 6.90 -6.56
C LEU A 22 8.89 7.27 -5.59
N ASN A 23 7.76 7.77 -6.08
CA ASN A 23 6.60 8.04 -5.25
C ASN A 23 6.00 6.75 -4.70
N PHE A 24 5.81 5.71 -5.51
CA PHE A 24 5.37 4.40 -5.01
C PHE A 24 6.33 3.83 -3.97
N TYR A 25 7.65 3.95 -4.20
CA TYR A 25 8.63 3.51 -3.21
C TYR A 25 8.50 4.25 -1.88
N ARG A 26 8.27 5.57 -1.92
CA ARG A 26 8.05 6.39 -0.70
C ARG A 26 6.77 5.98 0.02
N GLU A 27 5.68 5.75 -0.69
CA GLU A 27 4.41 5.30 -0.13
C GLU A 27 4.56 3.93 0.55
N MET A 28 5.21 2.97 -0.10
CA MET A 28 5.47 1.64 0.48
C MET A 28 6.31 1.74 1.76
N LEU A 29 7.36 2.57 1.77
CA LEU A 29 8.18 2.78 2.98
C LEU A 29 7.41 3.44 4.11
N LEU A 30 6.53 4.39 3.78
CA LEU A 30 5.69 5.07 4.77
C LEU A 30 4.75 4.08 5.46
N ILE A 31 4.06 3.24 4.69
CA ILE A 31 3.16 2.20 5.21
C ILE A 31 3.96 1.22 6.08
N ARG A 32 5.11 0.73 5.60
CA ARG A 32 5.95 -0.21 6.36
C ARG A 32 6.36 0.35 7.72
N ARG A 33 6.81 1.61 7.79
CA ARG A 33 7.23 2.28 9.03
C ARG A 33 6.05 2.51 9.98
N PHE A 34 4.90 2.88 9.44
CA PHE A 34 3.69 3.06 10.23
C PHE A 34 3.30 1.75 10.92
N GLU A 35 3.27 0.64 10.18
CA GLU A 35 2.87 -0.66 10.72
C GLU A 35 3.88 -1.21 11.73
N GLU A 36 5.18 -1.02 11.48
CA GLU A 36 6.20 -1.36 12.47
C GLU A 36 6.00 -0.59 13.77
N LYS A 37 5.71 0.71 13.67
CA LYS A 37 5.48 1.53 14.85
C LYS A 37 4.17 1.18 15.55
N ALA A 38 3.10 0.90 14.80
CA ALA A 38 1.83 0.42 15.34
C ALA A 38 2.02 -0.91 16.07
N GLY A 39 2.77 -1.85 15.50
CA GLY A 39 3.11 -3.12 16.15
C GLY A 39 3.94 -2.95 17.44
N GLN A 40 4.90 -2.02 17.44
CA GLN A 40 5.64 -1.68 18.67
C GLN A 40 4.73 -1.12 19.76
N LEU A 41 3.88 -0.14 19.43
CA LEU A 41 2.99 0.49 20.39
C LEU A 41 1.91 -0.48 20.90
N TYR A 42 1.46 -1.40 20.04
CA TYR A 42 0.59 -2.49 20.43
C TYR A 42 1.28 -3.46 21.41
N GLY A 43 2.52 -3.86 21.12
CA GLY A 43 3.33 -4.68 22.05
C GLY A 43 3.61 -4.00 23.39
N MET A 44 3.67 -2.66 23.41
CA MET A 44 3.79 -1.85 24.63
C MET A 44 2.45 -1.65 25.37
N GLY A 45 1.32 -2.13 24.81
CA GLY A 45 -0.01 -1.94 25.40
C GLY A 45 -0.57 -0.52 25.28
N LEU A 46 0.04 0.35 24.46
CA LEU A 46 -0.40 1.73 24.22
C LEU A 46 -1.52 1.81 23.18
N VAL A 47 -1.77 0.72 22.45
CA VAL A 47 -2.89 0.57 21.51
C VAL A 47 -3.77 -0.57 22.02
N GLY A 48 -5.03 -0.26 22.35
CA GLY A 48 -6.02 -1.24 22.78
C GLY A 48 -6.80 -1.85 21.61
N ALA A 49 -7.51 -2.95 21.87
CA ALA A 49 -8.24 -3.75 20.88
C ALA A 49 -7.33 -4.39 19.81
N PHE A 50 -7.92 -5.06 18.81
CA PHE A 50 -7.14 -5.83 17.83
C PHE A 50 -6.35 -4.91 16.89
N CYS A 51 -5.06 -5.21 16.69
CA CYS A 51 -4.19 -4.51 15.73
C CYS A 51 -3.92 -5.40 14.51
N HIS A 52 -4.56 -5.10 13.38
CA HIS A 52 -4.30 -5.77 12.10
C HIS A 52 -3.18 -5.05 11.36
N LEU A 53 -2.04 -5.73 11.19
CA LEU A 53 -0.88 -5.22 10.47
C LEU A 53 -0.77 -5.95 9.12
N TYR A 54 -0.58 -5.21 8.03
CA TYR A 54 -0.36 -5.73 6.68
C TYR A 54 1.14 -5.80 6.32
N ILE A 55 2.00 -5.97 7.34
CA ILE A 55 3.45 -6.07 7.14
C ILE A 55 3.74 -7.22 6.18
N GLY A 56 4.39 -6.89 5.06
CA GLY A 56 4.73 -7.86 4.01
C GLY A 56 3.74 -7.93 2.84
N GLN A 57 2.64 -7.17 2.87
CA GLN A 57 1.65 -7.10 1.77
C GLN A 57 1.66 -5.77 1.01
N GLY A 58 2.58 -4.85 1.32
CA GLY A 58 2.61 -3.48 0.76
C GLY A 58 2.94 -3.34 -0.73
N ALA A 59 3.09 -4.44 -1.47
CA ALA A 59 3.35 -4.45 -2.92
C ALA A 59 2.24 -5.15 -3.73
N ILE A 60 1.12 -5.50 -3.09
CA ILE A 60 -0.09 -6.09 -3.69
C ILE A 60 -1.05 -4.98 -4.09
#